data_AF-A0A0Q5SIT8-F1
#
_entry.id   AF-A0A0Q5SIT8-F1
#
_cell.length_a   1.000
_cell.length_b   1.000
_cell.length_c   1.000
_cell.angle_alpha   90.00
_cell.angle_beta   90.00
_cell.angle_gamma   90.00
#
_symmetry.space_group_name_H-M   'P 1'
#
loop_
_entity.id
_entity.type
_entity.pdbx_description
1 polymer ?
#
loop_
_entity_poly.entity_id
_entity_poly.type
_entity_poly.pdbx_seq_one_letter_code
_entity_poly.pdbx_strand_id
1 'polypeptide(L)'
;MTRTPSGAGPVSTASDPLRILVVCTGNLCRSPLFAALLADRLGRDAVVTSRGTGAVAGATPPAAAVLAARRVGVELDGHTARSLDDSDIDDADLVLVASRRHRRDVVRRSPRAATRVFTILEFARLAEALVVQQAGPPESVSPDESGMAPAHSSAVGLGHDASAGGARRGVPATDERGRPFAVVDAVVRSRGLTRRPVNPDDDDVIDPIGRRASVHRRVSRQLAAAADLVGGAFAAPGADGPDPGSRPVAAVSHVAGPHRRPRRRPARARGAVASRDGHGPARP
;
A
#
# COMPACT_ATOMS: atom_id res chain seq x y z
N MET A 1 -2.49 1.65 -50.97
CA MET A 1 -1.66 1.32 -49.79
C MET A 1 -2.53 1.37 -48.54
N THR A 2 -3.13 0.25 -48.20
CA THR A 2 -4.03 0.05 -47.05
C THR A 2 -3.20 -0.18 -45.78
N ARG A 3 -3.36 0.68 -44.77
CA ARG A 3 -2.70 0.51 -43.47
C ARG A 3 -3.69 -0.13 -42.49
N THR A 4 -3.50 -1.41 -42.24
CA THR A 4 -4.15 -2.18 -41.17
C THR A 4 -3.87 -1.54 -39.81
N PRO A 5 -4.87 -1.27 -38.95
CA PRO A 5 -4.62 -1.00 -37.55
C PRO A 5 -4.28 -2.33 -36.84
N SER A 6 -3.02 -2.43 -36.44
CA SER A 6 -2.46 -3.53 -35.66
C SER A 6 -2.95 -3.46 -34.21
N GLY A 7 -3.63 -4.53 -33.78
CA GLY A 7 -3.56 -5.07 -32.43
C GLY A 7 -4.26 -4.27 -31.33
N ALA A 8 -5.52 -4.64 -31.06
CA ALA A 8 -6.05 -4.56 -29.72
C ALA A 8 -5.07 -5.27 -28.76
N GLY A 9 -4.60 -4.56 -27.74
CA GLY A 9 -3.79 -5.17 -26.67
C GLY A 9 -4.56 -6.30 -26.00
N PRO A 10 -3.86 -7.25 -25.34
CA PRO A 10 -4.52 -8.40 -24.73
C PRO A 10 -5.53 -7.90 -23.68
N VAL A 11 -6.80 -8.15 -23.95
CA VAL A 11 -7.86 -8.03 -22.95
C VAL A 11 -7.64 -9.20 -21.99
N SER A 12 -6.94 -8.94 -20.89
CA SER A 12 -6.61 -9.97 -19.89
C SER A 12 -7.91 -10.49 -19.27
N THR A 13 -8.20 -11.76 -19.57
CA THR A 13 -9.40 -12.49 -19.17
C THR A 13 -9.11 -13.46 -18.03
N ALA A 14 -8.26 -13.03 -17.08
CA ALA A 14 -8.10 -13.60 -15.75
C ALA A 14 -7.60 -12.48 -14.82
N SER A 15 -8.41 -12.05 -13.85
CA SER A 15 -8.13 -10.85 -13.04
C SER A 15 -6.85 -11.05 -12.22
N ASP A 16 -5.80 -10.27 -12.52
CA ASP A 16 -4.57 -10.23 -11.75
C ASP A 16 -4.84 -9.71 -10.32
N PRO A 17 -4.14 -10.21 -9.28
CA PRO A 17 -4.30 -9.72 -7.91
C PRO A 17 -3.90 -8.24 -7.82
N LEU A 18 -4.56 -7.50 -6.93
CA LEU A 18 -4.30 -6.07 -6.73
C LEU A 18 -2.85 -5.84 -6.30
N ARG A 19 -2.09 -5.00 -7.01
CA ARG A 19 -0.69 -4.72 -6.70
C ARG A 19 -0.57 -3.51 -5.78
N ILE A 20 -0.23 -3.75 -4.51
CA ILE A 20 -0.06 -2.69 -3.52
C ILE A 20 1.42 -2.46 -3.24
N LEU A 21 1.86 -1.21 -3.40
CA LEU A 21 3.21 -0.78 -3.05
C LEU A 21 3.21 0.04 -1.76
N VAL A 22 4.00 -0.36 -0.77
CA VAL A 22 4.17 0.39 0.49
C VAL A 22 5.53 1.07 0.55
N VAL A 23 5.57 2.38 0.84
CA VAL A 23 6.81 3.18 0.78
C VAL A 23 7.10 3.92 2.09
N CYS A 24 8.34 3.88 2.54
CA CYS A 24 8.88 4.78 3.57
C CYS A 24 10.29 5.27 3.20
N THR A 25 11.09 5.78 4.14
CA THR A 25 12.45 6.25 3.83
C THR A 25 13.40 5.09 3.53
N GLY A 26 13.69 4.26 4.54
CA GLY A 26 14.77 3.26 4.46
C GLY A 26 14.31 1.84 4.11
N ASN A 27 13.00 1.58 4.03
CA ASN A 27 12.42 0.22 3.92
C ASN A 27 12.86 -0.75 5.04
N LEU A 28 12.95 -0.26 6.28
CA LEU A 28 13.42 -1.03 7.44
C LEU A 28 12.37 -1.20 8.55
N CYS A 29 11.38 -0.29 8.64
CA CYS A 29 10.43 -0.27 9.76
C CYS A 29 8.99 -0.17 9.28
N ARG A 30 8.56 1.02 8.83
CA ARG A 30 7.15 1.33 8.55
C ARG A 30 6.60 0.59 7.33
N SER A 31 7.27 0.69 6.19
CA SER A 31 6.80 0.03 4.97
C SER A 31 6.85 -1.51 5.00
N PRO A 32 7.91 -2.18 5.49
CA PRO A 32 7.87 -3.64 5.57
C PRO A 32 6.85 -4.15 6.58
N LEU A 33 6.69 -3.48 7.73
CA LEU A 33 5.68 -3.84 8.72
C LEU A 33 4.27 -3.76 8.14
N PHE A 34 3.92 -2.63 7.53
CA PHE A 34 2.57 -2.46 6.99
C PHE A 34 2.31 -3.37 5.78
N ALA A 35 3.33 -3.66 4.97
CA ALA A 35 3.21 -4.63 3.89
C ALA A 35 2.91 -6.05 4.41
N ALA A 36 3.60 -6.48 5.47
CA ALA A 36 3.34 -7.78 6.10
C ALA A 36 1.92 -7.85 6.69
N LEU A 37 1.48 -6.79 7.38
CA LEU A 37 0.12 -6.71 7.94
C LEU A 37 -0.97 -6.74 6.85
N LEU A 38 -0.77 -6.04 5.73
CA LEU A 38 -1.73 -6.06 4.62
C LEU A 38 -1.73 -7.39 3.89
N ALA A 39 -0.57 -7.99 3.64
CA ALA A 39 -0.50 -9.31 3.01
C ALA A 39 -1.24 -10.38 3.83
N ASP A 40 -1.11 -10.31 5.16
CA ASP A 40 -1.83 -11.17 6.11
C ASP A 40 -3.36 -10.98 6.03
N ARG A 41 -3.84 -9.73 5.92
CA ARG A 41 -5.28 -9.41 5.90
C ARG A 41 -5.96 -9.60 4.55
N LEU A 42 -5.23 -9.37 3.46
CA LEU A 42 -5.78 -9.43 2.09
C LEU A 42 -5.54 -10.78 1.42
N GLY A 43 -4.64 -11.60 1.96
CA GLY A 43 -4.39 -12.95 1.44
C GLY A 43 -4.08 -12.95 -0.06
N ARG A 44 -4.91 -13.63 -0.84
CA ARG A 44 -4.72 -13.83 -2.28
C ARG A 44 -5.25 -12.69 -3.14
N ASP A 45 -6.00 -11.76 -2.56
CA ASP A 45 -6.64 -10.65 -3.28
C ASP A 45 -5.64 -9.56 -3.66
N ALA A 46 -4.49 -9.52 -2.98
CA ALA A 46 -3.46 -8.51 -3.21
C ALA A 46 -2.04 -9.08 -3.15
N VAL A 47 -1.19 -8.59 -4.04
CA VAL A 47 0.26 -8.74 -3.95
C VAL A 47 0.81 -7.46 -3.33
N VAL A 48 1.30 -7.56 -2.09
CA VAL A 48 1.81 -6.41 -1.34
C VAL A 48 3.34 -6.42 -1.35
N THR A 49 3.93 -5.32 -1.80
CA THR A 49 5.39 -5.13 -1.81
C THR A 49 5.77 -3.88 -1.02
N SER A 50 7.03 -3.78 -0.60
CA SER A 50 7.54 -2.58 0.08
C SER A 50 8.86 -2.09 -0.49
N ARG A 51 9.05 -0.77 -0.48
CA ARG A 51 10.25 -0.05 -0.97
C ARG A 51 10.61 1.14 -0.08
N GLY A 52 11.78 1.72 -0.32
CA GLY A 52 12.26 2.90 0.38
C GLY A 52 12.80 3.98 -0.56
N THR A 53 12.42 5.24 -0.34
CA THR A 53 12.87 6.38 -1.17
C THR A 53 14.38 6.67 -1.04
N GLY A 54 15.00 6.18 0.02
CA GLY A 54 16.45 6.24 0.27
C GLY A 54 16.92 4.98 0.99
N ALA A 55 16.45 3.81 0.55
CA ALA A 55 16.88 2.54 1.10
C ALA A 55 18.34 2.23 0.74
N VAL A 56 19.02 1.55 1.65
CA VAL A 56 20.30 0.90 1.37
C VAL A 56 19.98 -0.56 1.07
N ALA A 57 20.19 -1.00 -0.18
CA ALA A 57 19.84 -2.35 -0.61
C ALA A 57 20.53 -3.40 0.28
N GLY A 58 19.75 -4.38 0.74
CA GLY A 58 20.24 -5.48 1.60
C GLY A 58 20.29 -5.16 3.10
N ALA A 59 20.07 -3.91 3.52
CA ALA A 59 19.99 -3.58 4.95
C ALA A 59 18.79 -4.27 5.62
N THR A 60 18.95 -4.72 6.86
CA THR A 60 17.91 -5.45 7.60
C THR A 60 17.23 -4.58 8.65
N PRO A 61 15.95 -4.82 8.98
CA PRO A 61 15.23 -4.12 10.04
C PRO A 61 16.01 -4.11 11.37
N PRO A 62 15.98 -3.01 12.14
CA PRO A 62 16.56 -3.01 13.49
C PRO A 62 15.76 -3.94 14.41
N ALA A 63 16.43 -4.53 15.42
CA ALA A 63 15.81 -5.48 16.35
C ALA A 63 14.53 -4.94 17.01
N ALA A 64 14.48 -3.64 17.34
CA ALA A 64 13.28 -3.02 17.90
C ALA A 64 12.07 -3.04 16.93
N ALA A 65 12.30 -2.97 15.62
CA ALA A 65 11.24 -3.10 14.61
C ALA A 65 10.76 -4.54 14.48
N VAL A 66 11.68 -5.51 14.44
CA VAL A 66 11.35 -6.95 14.42
C VAL A 66 10.51 -7.33 15.64
N LEU A 67 10.95 -6.94 16.84
CA LEU A 67 10.21 -7.18 18.09
C LEU A 67 8.87 -6.44 18.15
N ALA A 68 8.72 -5.31 17.45
CA ALA A 68 7.46 -4.58 17.40
C ALA A 68 6.47 -5.22 16.41
N ALA A 69 6.98 -5.80 15.31
CA ALA A 69 6.21 -6.56 14.34
C ALA A 69 5.61 -7.83 14.96
N ARG A 70 6.44 -8.62 15.67
CA ARG A 70 6.00 -9.84 16.35
C ARG A 70 4.84 -9.61 17.32
N ARG A 71 4.85 -8.45 18.00
CA ARG A 71 3.77 -8.06 18.94
C ARG A 71 2.44 -7.79 18.26
N VAL A 72 2.42 -7.52 16.96
CA VAL A 72 1.21 -7.32 16.17
C VAL A 72 0.95 -8.47 15.19
N GLY A 73 1.55 -9.63 15.47
CA GLY A 73 1.23 -10.90 14.78
C GLY A 73 1.97 -11.14 13.47
N VAL A 74 2.93 -10.30 13.07
CA VAL A 74 3.67 -10.49 11.81
C VAL A 74 5.18 -10.54 12.03
N GLU A 75 5.88 -11.19 11.10
CA GLU A 75 7.33 -11.37 11.16
C GLU A 75 8.03 -10.48 10.14
N LEU A 76 9.19 -9.94 10.52
CA LEU A 76 10.09 -9.19 9.62
C LEU A 76 11.46 -9.86 9.47
N ASP A 77 11.62 -11.05 10.01
CA ASP A 77 12.83 -11.85 9.85
C ASP A 77 13.04 -12.19 8.37
N GLY A 78 14.26 -11.98 7.88
CA GLY A 78 14.61 -12.16 6.47
C GLY A 78 14.18 -11.01 5.55
N HIS A 79 13.48 -9.97 6.04
CA HIS A 79 13.25 -8.77 5.23
C HIS A 79 14.58 -8.05 4.95
N THR A 80 14.79 -7.70 3.69
CA THR A 80 15.93 -6.92 3.22
C THR A 80 15.43 -5.68 2.50
N ALA A 81 15.95 -4.52 2.87
CA ALA A 81 15.57 -3.25 2.28
C ALA A 81 15.81 -3.21 0.77
N ARG A 82 14.87 -2.61 0.04
CA ARG A 82 14.92 -2.39 -1.41
C ARG A 82 14.62 -0.92 -1.73
N SER A 83 15.39 -0.37 -2.65
CA SER A 83 15.22 1.01 -3.15
C SER A 83 13.98 1.12 -4.01
N LEU A 84 13.30 2.27 -3.91
CA LEU A 84 12.16 2.60 -4.75
C LEU A 84 12.63 3.03 -6.14
N ASP A 85 12.19 2.30 -7.15
CA ASP A 85 12.36 2.65 -8.56
C ASP A 85 11.04 3.11 -9.18
N ASP A 86 11.12 3.84 -10.29
CA ASP A 86 9.93 4.43 -10.93
C ASP A 86 8.99 3.35 -11.48
N SER A 87 9.53 2.22 -11.93
CA SER A 87 8.74 1.05 -12.35
C SER A 87 7.94 0.43 -11.21
N ASP A 88 8.45 0.42 -9.97
CA ASP A 88 7.68 -0.07 -8.82
C ASP A 88 6.40 0.78 -8.64
N ILE A 89 6.51 2.09 -8.87
CA ILE A 89 5.39 3.03 -8.75
C ILE A 89 4.42 2.79 -9.90
N ASP A 90 4.91 2.72 -11.13
CA ASP A 90 4.08 2.60 -12.33
C ASP A 90 3.31 1.27 -12.37
N ASP A 91 3.91 0.18 -11.90
CA ASP A 91 3.31 -1.16 -11.85
C ASP A 91 2.30 -1.37 -10.71
N ALA A 92 2.18 -0.44 -9.76
CA ALA A 92 1.28 -0.59 -8.62
C ALA A 92 -0.13 -0.06 -8.93
N ASP A 93 -1.17 -0.78 -8.52
CA ASP A 93 -2.55 -0.29 -8.58
C ASP A 93 -2.86 0.70 -7.44
N LEU A 94 -2.17 0.53 -6.31
CA LEU A 94 -2.28 1.38 -5.13
C LEU A 94 -0.91 1.61 -4.50
N VAL A 95 -0.59 2.86 -4.15
CA VAL A 95 0.64 3.20 -3.44
C VAL A 95 0.32 3.81 -2.08
N LEU A 96 0.79 3.17 -1.02
CA LEU A 96 0.60 3.58 0.37
C LEU A 96 1.92 4.05 0.95
N VAL A 97 1.97 5.29 1.41
CA VAL A 97 3.21 5.90 1.87
C VAL A 97 3.15 6.24 3.37
N ALA A 98 4.30 6.17 4.04
CA ALA A 98 4.36 6.43 5.47
C ALA A 98 4.17 7.91 5.85
N SER A 99 4.31 8.85 4.90
CA SER A 99 4.08 10.28 5.17
C SER A 99 3.81 11.09 3.91
N ARG A 100 3.30 12.31 4.06
CA ARG A 100 3.08 13.27 2.99
C ARG A 100 4.36 13.66 2.26
N ARG A 101 5.51 13.65 2.94
CA ARG A 101 6.81 13.84 2.28
C ARG A 101 7.06 12.72 1.26
N HIS A 102 6.87 11.46 1.66
CA HIS A 102 6.99 10.34 0.72
C HIS A 102 5.97 10.44 -0.42
N ARG A 103 4.76 10.92 -0.16
CA ARG A 103 3.75 11.16 -1.21
C ARG A 103 4.26 12.15 -2.24
N ARG A 104 4.83 13.28 -1.80
CA ARG A 104 5.47 14.27 -2.69
C ARG A 104 6.61 13.65 -3.49
N ASP A 105 7.41 12.78 -2.87
CA ASP A 105 8.53 12.11 -3.55
C ASP A 105 8.04 11.13 -4.64
N VAL A 106 7.01 10.33 -4.35
CA VAL A 106 6.40 9.41 -5.31
C VAL A 106 5.75 10.17 -6.47
N VAL A 107 4.95 11.21 -6.19
CA VAL A 107 4.27 11.99 -7.23
C VAL A 107 5.25 12.76 -8.11
N ARG A 108 6.39 13.22 -7.56
CA ARG A 108 7.44 13.87 -8.35
C ARG A 108 8.11 12.90 -9.33
N ARG A 109 8.25 11.62 -8.95
CA ARG A 109 8.82 10.57 -9.81
C ARG A 109 7.84 10.09 -10.87
N SER A 110 6.60 9.79 -10.46
CA SER A 110 5.51 9.42 -11.36
C SER A 110 4.28 10.29 -11.10
N PRO A 111 4.11 11.39 -11.85
CA PRO A 111 2.94 12.27 -11.72
C PRO A 111 1.60 11.55 -11.96
N ARG A 112 1.61 10.49 -12.79
CA ARG A 112 0.42 9.68 -13.10
C ARG A 112 -0.10 8.92 -11.88
N ALA A 113 0.74 8.64 -10.89
CA ALA A 113 0.34 7.95 -9.67
C ALA A 113 -0.45 8.86 -8.71
N ALA A 114 -0.57 10.18 -8.95
CA ALA A 114 -1.16 11.14 -8.02
C ALA A 114 -2.57 10.77 -7.52
N THR A 115 -3.38 10.12 -8.34
CA THR A 115 -4.75 9.69 -8.00
C THR A 115 -4.77 8.46 -7.10
N ARG A 116 -3.76 7.59 -7.18
CA ARG A 116 -3.66 6.30 -6.48
C ARG A 116 -2.60 6.24 -5.37
N VAL A 117 -2.02 7.38 -5.00
CA VAL A 117 -1.05 7.48 -3.89
C VAL A 117 -1.71 8.12 -2.67
N PHE A 118 -1.64 7.45 -1.53
CA PHE A 118 -2.20 7.90 -0.24
C PHE A 118 -1.19 7.74 0.87
N THR A 119 -1.29 8.55 1.94
CA THR A 119 -0.63 8.11 3.17
C THR A 119 -1.38 6.91 3.76
N ILE A 120 -0.69 6.08 4.53
CA ILE A 120 -1.27 4.89 5.16
C ILE A 120 -2.51 5.26 5.99
N LEU A 121 -2.39 6.32 6.82
CA LEU A 121 -3.46 6.73 7.73
C LEU A 121 -4.61 7.43 6.99
N GLU A 122 -4.29 8.20 5.94
CA GLU A 122 -5.31 8.79 5.05
C GLU A 122 -6.16 7.67 4.42
N PHE A 123 -5.52 6.65 3.86
CA PHE A 123 -6.22 5.54 3.20
C PHE A 123 -7.07 4.74 4.19
N ALA A 124 -6.53 4.39 5.37
CA ALA A 124 -7.27 3.66 6.41
C ALA A 124 -8.52 4.40 6.87
N ARG A 125 -8.43 5.72 7.09
CA ARG A 125 -9.58 6.57 7.46
C ARG A 125 -10.65 6.62 6.35
N LEU A 126 -10.24 6.69 5.09
CA LEU A 126 -11.17 6.66 3.96
C LEU A 126 -11.83 5.27 3.82
N ALA A 127 -11.08 4.19 4.04
CA ALA A 127 -11.59 2.83 4.03
C ALA A 127 -12.63 2.59 5.15
N GLU A 128 -12.35 3.06 6.36
CA GLU A 128 -13.30 3.01 7.49
C GLU A 128 -14.61 3.73 7.14
N ALA A 129 -14.53 4.92 6.56
CA ALA A 129 -15.72 5.67 6.15
C ALA A 129 -16.59 4.91 5.13
N LEU A 130 -15.98 4.09 4.25
CA LEU A 130 -16.74 3.23 3.33
C LEU A 130 -17.46 2.10 4.06
N VAL A 131 -16.79 1.44 5.02
CA VAL A 131 -17.38 0.35 5.81
C VAL A 131 -18.58 0.86 6.62
N VAL A 132 -18.44 2.02 7.28
CA VAL A 132 -19.54 2.64 8.04
C VAL A 132 -20.72 3.00 7.13
N GLN A 133 -20.47 3.49 5.91
CA GLN A 133 -21.53 3.78 4.94
C GLN A 133 -22.25 2.52 4.43
N GLN A 134 -21.55 1.39 4.38
CA GLN A 134 -22.12 0.10 3.97
C GLN A 134 -22.96 -0.55 5.07
N ALA A 135 -22.57 -0.40 6.34
CA ALA A 135 -23.30 -0.97 7.47
C ALA A 135 -24.70 -0.34 7.71
N GLY A 136 -24.95 0.87 7.19
CA GLY A 136 -26.20 1.60 7.41
C GLY A 136 -26.37 2.09 8.86
N PRO A 137 -27.36 2.96 9.15
CA PRO A 137 -27.73 3.22 10.54
C PRO A 137 -28.22 1.91 11.19
N PRO A 138 -27.98 1.69 12.51
CA PRO A 138 -28.57 0.55 13.19
C PRO A 138 -30.08 0.57 12.96
N GLU A 139 -30.65 -0.57 12.57
CA GLU A 139 -32.10 -0.71 12.46
C GLU A 139 -32.72 -0.19 13.75
N SER A 140 -33.60 0.81 13.63
CA SER A 140 -34.39 1.27 14.75
C SER A 140 -35.19 0.07 15.23
N VAL A 141 -34.79 -0.50 16.37
CA VAL A 141 -35.63 -1.41 17.12
C VAL A 141 -36.83 -0.58 17.55
N SER A 142 -37.93 -0.72 16.80
CA SER A 142 -39.24 -0.22 17.20
C SER A 142 -39.53 -0.76 18.60
N PRO A 143 -39.88 0.09 19.58
CA PRO A 143 -40.44 -0.42 20.81
C PRO A 143 -41.69 -1.22 20.46
N ASP A 144 -41.77 -2.47 20.94
CA ASP A 144 -42.97 -3.28 20.88
C ASP A 144 -44.14 -2.50 21.50
N GLU A 145 -45.09 -2.06 20.67
CA GLU A 145 -46.31 -1.38 21.11
C GLU A 145 -47.33 -2.43 21.58
N SER A 146 -47.16 -2.88 22.82
CA SER A 146 -48.25 -3.47 23.61
C SER A 146 -48.79 -2.42 24.57
N GLY A 147 -49.85 -1.68 24.19
CA GLY A 147 -50.60 -0.86 25.15
C GLY A 147 -51.47 0.27 24.61
N MET A 148 -52.71 -0.07 24.22
CA MET A 148 -53.96 0.68 24.45
C MET A 148 -53.97 2.24 24.42
N ALA A 149 -54.68 2.80 23.43
CA ALA A 149 -55.11 4.21 23.30
C ALA A 149 -56.14 4.63 24.42
N PRO A 150 -56.57 5.92 24.61
CA PRO A 150 -56.94 6.85 23.53
C PRO A 150 -56.69 8.38 23.70
N ALA A 151 -56.69 9.03 22.53
CA ALA A 151 -57.30 10.31 22.11
C ALA A 151 -57.00 11.68 22.77
N HIS A 152 -56.57 12.61 21.89
CA HIS A 152 -57.07 13.98 21.60
C HIS A 152 -55.97 15.07 21.58
N SER A 153 -55.71 15.64 20.40
CA SER A 153 -55.87 17.07 20.08
C SER A 153 -55.04 17.49 18.85
N SER A 154 -55.68 18.26 17.98
CA SER A 154 -55.23 18.74 16.68
C SER A 154 -54.10 19.78 16.76
N ALA A 155 -53.17 19.76 15.81
CA ALA A 155 -52.54 20.97 15.29
C ALA A 155 -51.96 20.76 13.88
N VAL A 156 -52.29 21.73 13.03
CA VAL A 156 -51.93 21.91 11.63
C VAL A 156 -50.43 22.16 11.48
N GLY A 157 -49.79 21.55 10.48
CA GLY A 157 -48.37 21.76 10.19
C GLY A 157 -47.99 21.35 8.77
N LEU A 158 -47.98 22.33 7.88
CA LEU A 158 -47.69 22.29 6.45
C LEU A 158 -46.47 21.44 6.07
N GLY A 159 -46.64 20.68 4.98
CA GLY A 159 -45.60 19.87 4.39
C GLY A 159 -44.42 20.68 3.86
N HIS A 160 -43.25 20.06 3.95
CA HIS A 160 -42.13 20.31 3.05
C HIS A 160 -41.60 18.96 2.60
N ASP A 161 -42.00 18.58 1.40
CA ASP A 161 -41.30 17.59 0.59
C ASP A 161 -39.91 18.12 0.26
N ALA A 162 -38.89 17.35 0.60
CA ALA A 162 -37.66 17.13 -0.19
C ALA A 162 -36.60 16.43 0.69
N SER A 163 -36.86 15.18 1.08
CA SER A 163 -35.75 14.29 1.42
C SER A 163 -35.09 13.88 0.10
N ALA A 164 -34.09 14.65 -0.31
CA ALA A 164 -33.13 14.23 -1.33
C ALA A 164 -32.52 12.91 -0.86
N GLY A 165 -32.97 11.80 -1.46
CA GLY A 165 -32.41 10.48 -1.27
C GLY A 165 -30.95 10.49 -1.72
N GLY A 166 -30.05 10.70 -0.77
CA GLY A 166 -28.63 10.47 -0.96
C GLY A 166 -28.44 8.99 -1.28
N ALA A 167 -28.30 8.66 -2.56
CA ALA A 167 -28.00 7.32 -3.02
C ALA A 167 -26.84 6.75 -2.19
N ARG A 168 -27.12 5.71 -1.39
CA ARG A 168 -26.12 5.02 -0.59
C ARG A 168 -25.04 4.51 -1.54
N ARG A 169 -23.88 5.16 -1.56
CA ARG A 169 -22.77 4.83 -2.47
C ARG A 169 -21.83 3.85 -1.79
N GLY A 170 -22.26 2.59 -1.77
CA GLY A 170 -21.38 1.47 -1.43
C GLY A 170 -20.44 1.10 -2.58
N VAL A 171 -19.43 0.27 -2.27
CA VAL A 171 -18.67 -0.46 -3.29
C VAL A 171 -19.66 -1.22 -4.19
N PRO A 172 -19.62 -1.06 -5.52
CA PRO A 172 -20.53 -1.76 -6.41
C PRO A 172 -20.41 -3.28 -6.25
N ALA A 173 -21.54 -3.99 -6.34
CA ALA A 173 -21.55 -5.45 -6.33
C ALA A 173 -20.68 -5.95 -7.48
N THR A 174 -19.53 -6.51 -7.13
CA THR A 174 -18.53 -7.09 -8.03
C THR A 174 -18.30 -8.52 -7.56
N ASP A 175 -17.86 -9.39 -8.47
CA ASP A 175 -17.40 -10.71 -8.06
C ASP A 175 -16.22 -10.58 -7.08
N GLU A 176 -15.92 -11.66 -6.36
CA GLU A 176 -14.83 -11.66 -5.35
C GLU A 176 -13.51 -11.16 -5.93
N ARG A 177 -13.28 -11.36 -7.24
CA ARG A 177 -12.05 -11.00 -7.95
C ARG A 177 -11.97 -9.52 -8.37
N GLY A 178 -13.10 -8.88 -8.69
CA GLY A 178 -13.16 -7.45 -9.04
C GLY A 178 -13.26 -6.53 -7.82
N ARG A 179 -13.68 -7.09 -6.67
CA ARG A 179 -13.88 -6.35 -5.42
C ARG A 179 -12.66 -5.55 -4.95
N PRO A 180 -11.41 -6.08 -4.95
CA PRO A 180 -10.26 -5.32 -4.46
C PRO A 180 -10.05 -4.00 -5.22
N PHE A 181 -10.22 -4.02 -6.55
CA PHE A 181 -10.13 -2.83 -7.39
C PHE A 181 -11.30 -1.88 -7.15
N ALA A 182 -12.51 -2.40 -6.96
CA ALA A 182 -13.70 -1.60 -6.67
C ALA A 182 -13.59 -0.85 -5.33
N VAL A 183 -12.98 -1.47 -4.30
CA VAL A 183 -12.69 -0.82 -3.02
C VAL A 183 -11.72 0.34 -3.20
N VAL A 184 -10.63 0.13 -3.95
CA VAL A 184 -9.66 1.20 -4.24
C VAL A 184 -10.33 2.36 -4.98
N ASP A 185 -11.12 2.09 -6.03
CA ASP A 185 -11.84 3.13 -6.77
C ASP A 185 -12.84 3.89 -5.88
N ALA A 186 -13.56 3.19 -4.99
CA ALA A 186 -14.45 3.83 -4.01
C ALA A 186 -13.68 4.76 -3.05
N VAL A 187 -12.51 4.35 -2.56
CA VAL A 187 -11.64 5.19 -1.71
C VAL A 187 -11.12 6.41 -2.48
N VAL A 188 -10.71 6.23 -3.74
CA VAL A 188 -10.25 7.35 -4.59
C VAL A 188 -11.34 8.40 -4.74
N ARG A 189 -12.59 7.97 -4.98
CA ARG A 189 -13.75 8.86 -5.12
C ARG A 189 -14.13 9.55 -3.81
N SER A 190 -13.83 8.96 -2.65
CA SER A 190 -14.16 9.54 -1.34
C SER A 190 -13.13 10.56 -0.81
N ARG A 191 -11.94 10.65 -1.42
CA ARG A 191 -10.82 11.53 -1.00
C ARG A 191 -11.16 13.03 -0.88
N GLY A 192 -12.24 13.49 -1.53
CA GLY A 192 -12.77 14.85 -1.42
C GLY A 192 -14.01 15.02 -0.54
N LEU A 193 -14.58 13.92 -0.05
CA LEU A 193 -15.86 13.89 0.67
C LEU A 193 -15.67 13.64 2.17
N THR A 194 -14.61 12.93 2.55
CA THR A 194 -14.33 12.65 3.96
C THR A 194 -13.56 13.80 4.61
N ARG A 195 -13.98 14.19 5.82
CA ARG A 195 -13.33 15.24 6.60
C ARG A 195 -11.83 14.95 6.76
N ARG A 196 -11.00 15.89 6.34
CA ARG A 196 -9.54 15.84 6.55
C ARG A 196 -9.22 16.11 8.02
N PRO A 197 -8.11 15.56 8.55
CA PRO A 197 -7.65 15.93 9.88
C PRO A 197 -7.37 17.44 9.94
N VAL A 198 -7.59 18.01 11.13
CA VAL A 198 -7.35 19.44 11.37
C VAL A 198 -5.86 19.76 11.17
N ASN A 199 -4.99 18.90 11.72
CA ASN A 199 -3.58 18.95 11.43
C ASN A 199 -3.25 17.92 10.33
N PRO A 200 -2.77 18.35 9.16
CA PRO A 200 -2.47 17.41 8.09
C PRO A 200 -1.26 16.50 8.40
N ASP A 201 -0.44 16.79 9.43
CA ASP A 201 0.58 15.87 9.95
C ASP A 201 0.00 14.64 10.64
N ASP A 202 -1.28 14.65 11.03
CA ASP A 202 -1.91 13.49 11.69
C ASP A 202 -2.03 12.28 10.75
N ASP A 203 -1.95 12.51 9.43
CA ASP A 203 -1.91 11.48 8.40
C ASP A 203 -0.50 10.88 8.21
N ASP A 204 0.53 11.36 8.92
CA ASP A 204 1.91 10.87 8.85
C ASP A 204 2.22 9.83 9.95
N VAL A 205 2.87 8.74 9.55
CA VAL A 205 3.40 7.73 10.47
C VAL A 205 4.81 8.16 10.91
N ILE A 206 4.95 8.47 12.20
CA ILE A 206 6.20 8.87 12.85
C ILE A 206 7.34 7.91 12.48
N ASP A 207 8.50 8.45 12.08
CA ASP A 207 9.68 7.65 11.79
C ASP A 207 10.32 7.12 13.09
N PRO A 208 10.35 5.79 13.34
CA PRO A 208 10.89 5.26 14.57
C PRO A 208 12.42 5.11 14.57
N ILE A 209 13.09 5.29 13.41
CA ILE A 209 14.55 5.10 13.31
C ILE A 209 15.29 6.02 14.28
N GLY A 210 16.26 5.46 15.02
CA GLY A 210 17.03 6.18 16.03
C GLY A 210 16.22 6.58 17.27
N ARG A 211 15.00 6.05 17.44
CA ARG A 211 14.15 6.30 18.62
C ARG A 211 14.11 5.09 19.55
N ARG A 212 13.57 5.31 20.75
CA ARG A 212 13.40 4.28 21.77
C ARG A 212 12.45 3.18 21.29
N ALA A 213 12.61 1.97 21.81
CA ALA A 213 11.75 0.83 21.47
C ALA A 213 10.24 1.06 21.74
N SER A 214 9.88 1.96 22.67
CA SER A 214 8.49 2.36 22.89
C SER A 214 7.86 3.05 21.67
N VAL A 215 8.64 3.80 20.90
CA VAL A 215 8.17 4.45 19.66
C VAL A 215 7.90 3.39 18.58
N HIS A 216 8.77 2.40 18.44
CA HIS A 216 8.53 1.26 17.54
C HIS A 216 7.22 0.53 17.88
N ARG A 217 6.96 0.27 19.17
CA ARG A 217 5.71 -0.36 19.63
C ARG A 217 4.47 0.50 19.36
N ARG A 218 4.57 1.81 19.54
CA ARG A 218 3.46 2.73 19.24
C ARG A 218 3.15 2.71 17.75
N VAL A 219 4.18 2.82 16.91
CA VAL A 219 4.05 2.76 15.44
C VAL A 219 3.47 1.42 15.00
N SER A 220 3.90 0.30 15.59
CA SER A 220 3.37 -1.01 15.18
C SER A 220 1.89 -1.17 15.50
N ARG A 221 1.42 -0.73 16.68
CA ARG A 221 -0.01 -0.74 17.01
C ARG A 221 -0.83 0.17 16.09
N GLN A 222 -0.31 1.37 15.77
CA GLN A 222 -0.97 2.29 14.85
C GLN A 222 -1.12 1.67 13.45
N LEU A 223 -0.06 1.03 12.94
CA LEU A 223 -0.08 0.37 11.65
C LEU A 223 -0.96 -0.88 11.62
N ALA A 224 -1.01 -1.65 12.72
CA ALA A 224 -1.93 -2.78 12.85
C ALA A 224 -3.39 -2.34 12.78
N ALA A 225 -3.78 -1.34 13.57
CA ALA A 225 -5.14 -0.79 13.53
C ALA A 225 -5.50 -0.24 12.15
N ALA A 226 -4.58 0.48 11.49
CA ALA A 226 -4.79 0.95 10.13
C ALA A 226 -4.97 -0.20 9.13
N ALA A 227 -4.21 -1.29 9.30
CA ALA A 227 -4.32 -2.46 8.44
C ALA A 227 -5.65 -3.16 8.64
N ASP A 228 -6.16 -3.26 9.88
CA ASP A 228 -7.48 -3.84 10.19
C ASP A 228 -8.62 -3.08 9.50
N LEU A 229 -8.58 -1.74 9.52
CA LEU A 229 -9.56 -0.89 8.81
C LEU A 229 -9.51 -1.12 7.29
N VAL A 230 -8.30 -1.24 6.74
CA VAL A 230 -8.13 -1.56 5.32
C VAL A 230 -8.66 -2.97 5.02
N GLY A 231 -8.28 -3.98 5.79
CA GLY A 231 -8.76 -5.35 5.62
C GLY A 231 -10.29 -5.45 5.68
N GLY A 232 -10.91 -4.76 6.62
CA GLY A 232 -12.38 -4.71 6.75
C GLY A 232 -13.09 -4.13 5.53
N ALA A 233 -12.50 -3.13 4.87
CA ALA A 233 -13.06 -2.59 3.62
C ALA A 233 -12.94 -3.56 2.43
N PHE A 234 -11.92 -4.43 2.45
CA PHE A 234 -11.69 -5.43 1.41
C PHE A 234 -12.48 -6.72 1.66
N ALA A 235 -12.77 -7.08 2.90
CA ALA A 235 -13.53 -8.27 3.26
C ALA A 235 -14.95 -8.25 2.67
N ALA A 236 -15.45 -9.40 2.20
CA ALA A 236 -16.82 -9.55 1.73
C ALA A 236 -17.84 -9.47 2.87
N PRO A 237 -19.03 -8.85 2.69
CA PRO A 237 -20.08 -8.94 3.69
C PRO A 237 -20.49 -10.41 3.77
N GLY A 238 -20.23 -11.05 4.91
CA GLY A 238 -20.58 -12.46 5.16
C GLY A 238 -19.50 -13.50 4.84
N ALA A 239 -18.26 -13.11 4.52
CA ALA A 239 -17.16 -14.06 4.55
C ALA A 239 -16.76 -14.31 6.02
N ASP A 240 -17.07 -15.50 6.52
CA ASP A 240 -16.47 -16.01 7.76
C ASP A 240 -14.94 -15.90 7.66
N GLY A 241 -14.32 -15.56 8.79
CA GLY A 241 -12.93 -15.12 8.88
C GLY A 241 -11.89 -16.04 8.20
N PRO A 242 -10.67 -15.54 7.98
CA PRO A 242 -9.66 -16.22 7.18
C PRO A 242 -9.41 -17.64 7.68
N ASP A 243 -9.44 -18.60 6.75
CA ASP A 243 -9.08 -20.00 6.98
C ASP A 243 -7.68 -20.07 7.63
N PRO A 244 -7.55 -20.61 8.87
CA PRO A 244 -6.28 -20.65 9.60
C PRO A 244 -5.18 -21.51 8.94
N GLY A 245 -5.42 -22.11 7.77
CA GLY A 245 -4.43 -22.86 6.98
C GLY A 245 -3.64 -22.06 5.93
N SER A 246 -4.05 -20.83 5.61
CA SER A 246 -3.51 -20.10 4.43
C SER A 246 -2.29 -19.24 4.75
N ARG A 247 -1.11 -19.85 4.97
CA ARG A 247 0.14 -19.08 5.01
C ARG A 247 0.37 -18.41 3.64
N PRO A 248 0.58 -17.09 3.55
CA PRO A 248 0.99 -16.49 2.29
C PRO A 248 2.36 -17.05 1.92
N VAL A 249 2.43 -17.67 0.74
CA VAL A 249 3.69 -18.09 0.14
C VAL A 249 4.53 -16.83 -0.02
N ALA A 250 5.65 -16.75 0.69
CA ALA A 250 6.64 -15.71 0.47
C ALA A 250 6.92 -15.69 -1.04
N ALA A 251 6.61 -14.57 -1.71
CA ALA A 251 6.93 -14.37 -3.12
C ALA A 251 8.46 -14.30 -3.27
N VAL A 252 9.08 -15.48 -3.31
CA VAL A 252 10.43 -15.68 -3.81
C VAL A 252 10.29 -15.75 -5.32
N SER A 253 10.60 -14.65 -6.00
CA SER A 253 10.91 -14.70 -7.42
C SER A 253 12.20 -13.95 -7.68
N HIS A 254 13.29 -14.72 -7.67
CA HIS A 254 14.46 -14.47 -8.47
C HIS A 254 14.05 -14.41 -9.95
N VAL A 255 14.36 -13.30 -10.62
CA VAL A 255 14.63 -13.31 -12.06
C VAL A 255 16.06 -12.81 -12.22
N ALA A 256 17.01 -13.74 -12.16
CA ALA A 256 18.38 -13.50 -12.60
C ALA A 256 18.38 -13.58 -14.13
N GLY A 257 18.45 -12.43 -14.80
CA GLY A 257 18.75 -12.37 -16.23
C GLY A 257 20.19 -12.83 -16.51
N PRO A 258 20.48 -13.45 -17.66
CA PRO A 258 21.80 -14.01 -17.93
C PRO A 258 22.86 -12.91 -18.08
N HIS A 259 23.79 -12.84 -17.14
CA HIS A 259 25.00 -12.03 -17.25
C HIS A 259 25.81 -12.45 -18.49
N ARG A 260 25.82 -11.61 -19.53
CA ARG A 260 26.78 -11.72 -20.63
C ARG A 260 28.18 -11.45 -20.08
N ARG A 261 29.02 -12.49 -20.06
CA ARG A 261 30.45 -12.38 -19.75
C ARG A 261 31.13 -11.40 -20.73
N PRO A 262 31.99 -10.47 -20.26
CA PRO A 262 32.83 -9.71 -21.17
C PRO A 262 33.88 -10.64 -21.81
N ARG A 263 33.94 -10.63 -23.14
CA ARG A 263 34.90 -11.41 -23.94
C ARG A 263 36.33 -10.94 -23.61
N ARG A 264 37.18 -11.87 -23.17
CA ARG A 264 38.65 -11.68 -23.11
C ARG A 264 39.17 -11.38 -24.52
N ARG A 265 39.89 -10.26 -24.69
CA ARG A 265 40.71 -9.99 -25.89
C ARG A 265 41.95 -10.89 -25.89
N PRO A 266 42.36 -11.46 -27.03
CA PRO A 266 43.59 -12.22 -27.12
C PRO A 266 44.82 -11.29 -27.07
N ALA A 267 45.84 -11.74 -26.36
CA ALA A 267 47.15 -11.12 -26.28
C ALA A 267 47.83 -11.11 -27.66
N ARG A 268 48.32 -9.94 -28.08
CA ARG A 268 49.32 -9.84 -29.15
C ARG A 268 50.70 -9.76 -28.51
N ALA A 269 51.49 -10.81 -28.73
CA ALA A 269 52.92 -10.81 -28.59
C ALA A 269 53.58 -10.15 -29.80
N ARG A 270 54.66 -9.39 -29.57
CA ARG A 270 55.82 -9.01 -30.42
C ARG A 270 56.47 -7.84 -29.67
N GLY A 271 57.61 -7.99 -29.00
CA GLY A 271 58.98 -8.17 -29.54
C GLY A 271 59.78 -6.97 -29.02
N ALA A 272 60.60 -7.12 -27.98
CA ALA A 272 62.03 -7.44 -27.98
C ALA A 272 62.96 -6.23 -28.28
N VAL A 273 63.99 -6.10 -27.41
CA VAL A 273 65.27 -5.33 -27.56
C VAL A 273 65.14 -3.82 -27.28
N ALA A 274 65.97 -3.12 -26.49
CA ALA A 274 67.34 -3.33 -26.01
C ALA A 274 67.61 -2.63 -24.67
N SER A 275 68.60 -3.15 -23.95
CA SER A 275 69.35 -2.53 -22.85
C SER A 275 70.01 -1.21 -23.24
N ARG A 276 70.17 -0.30 -22.26
CA ARG A 276 71.41 0.44 -21.94
C ARG A 276 71.17 1.40 -20.75
N ASP A 277 71.99 1.24 -19.72
CA ASP A 277 72.77 2.25 -18.96
C ASP A 277 72.10 3.63 -18.76
N GLY A 278 71.88 4.18 -17.56
CA GLY A 278 72.75 4.23 -16.39
C GLY A 278 73.36 5.63 -16.26
N HIS A 279 72.70 6.59 -15.57
CA HIS A 279 73.33 7.71 -14.84
C HIS A 279 72.28 8.62 -14.18
N GLY A 280 72.49 8.97 -12.90
CA GLY A 280 71.85 10.12 -12.24
C GLY A 280 72.45 11.45 -12.71
N PRO A 281 72.36 12.58 -11.96
CA PRO A 281 71.89 12.75 -10.59
C PRO A 281 70.94 13.96 -10.38
N ALA A 282 70.78 14.29 -9.10
CA ALA A 282 69.90 15.24 -8.46
C ALA A 282 70.06 16.75 -8.78
N ARG A 283 68.94 17.47 -8.54
CA ARG A 283 68.80 18.87 -8.06
C ARG A 283 69.28 19.99 -9.01
N PRO A 284 68.85 21.27 -8.83
CA PRO A 284 68.75 22.06 -7.58
C PRO A 284 67.44 21.94 -6.80
#